data_AF-A0A3S1AM46-F1
#
_entry.id   AF-A0A3S1AM46-F1
#
_cell.length_a   1.000
_cell.length_b   1.000
_cell.length_c   1.000
_cell.angle_alpha   90.00
_cell.angle_beta   90.00
_cell.angle_gamma   90.00
#
_symmetry.space_group_name_H-M   'P 1'
#
loop_
_entity.id
_entity.type
_entity.pdbx_description
1 polymer ?
#
loop_
_entity_poly.entity_id
_entity_poly.type
_entity_poly.pdbx_seq_one_letter_code
_entity_poly.pdbx_strand_id
1 'polypeptide(L)'
;MTDTLKLKWQMSGKNLLFLILLLFIPISLAAHFLEWGDLIVFITAGLAILPLAAWMGTATEEIAVVVGPTLGGFLNATFGNATELIIALVALKAGYVNVVKASITGSIIGNLLLVMGLAMLLGGLRYKEQTFQPIVARMNAAAMNLAVVAILLPTAMDFTSPGIDEKTLQNLSLAVAVVLILVYALTLLFSMKTHSYLYEVGVAETEALETSHEKPNVLLWVGVLLVCTLLVAFESELLVDSLEVATSQLGLTALFTGVILVPIIGNAAEHATAVTVAMKDKMDLSLSVAVGSSMQIALFVAPVLVIAGRLLGQPMDLDFNPFELVAVAVSVLIANTISSDGKSNWLEGTLLLAAYTVLGFAFYFHPVVDGMG
;
A
#
# COMPACT_ATOMS: atom_id res chain seq x y z
N MET A 1 -26.87 31.64 26.56
CA MET A 1 -25.94 32.43 25.72
C MET A 1 -24.65 32.53 26.51
N THR A 2 -23.51 32.20 25.87
CA THR A 2 -22.15 32.01 26.43
C THR A 2 -21.88 30.71 27.21
N ASP A 3 -21.87 29.58 26.49
CA ASP A 3 -21.04 28.41 26.87
C ASP A 3 -20.60 27.57 25.63
N THR A 4 -20.66 28.15 24.43
CA THR A 4 -20.34 27.50 23.14
C THR A 4 -18.96 27.88 22.58
N LEU A 5 -18.03 28.38 23.40
CA LEU A 5 -16.70 28.84 22.96
C LEU A 5 -15.56 28.29 23.82
N LYS A 6 -15.67 27.04 24.27
CA LYS A 6 -14.50 26.24 24.64
C LYS A 6 -14.30 25.18 23.58
N LEU A 7 -13.82 25.65 22.44
CA LEU A 7 -13.15 24.86 21.40
C LEU A 7 -11.99 24.14 22.09
N LYS A 8 -12.28 22.95 22.64
CA LYS A 8 -11.30 22.05 23.24
C LYS A 8 -10.49 21.43 22.09
N TRP A 9 -9.64 22.24 21.48
CA TRP A 9 -8.48 21.75 20.73
C TRP A 9 -7.52 21.11 21.73
N GLN A 10 -7.87 19.94 22.26
CA GLN A 10 -6.86 18.99 22.66
C GLN A 10 -6.27 18.47 21.35
N MET A 11 -5.27 19.18 20.82
CA MET A 11 -4.44 18.64 19.75
C MET A 11 -3.76 17.39 20.30
N SER A 12 -4.34 16.23 19.98
CA SER A 12 -3.61 14.98 20.04
C SER A 12 -2.30 15.17 19.28
N GLY A 13 -1.17 14.65 19.80
CA GLY A 13 0.14 14.82 19.14
C GLY A 13 0.14 14.38 17.66
N LYS A 14 -0.79 13.49 17.28
CA LYS A 14 -1.07 13.14 15.88
C LYS A 14 -1.50 14.34 15.04
N ASN A 15 -2.46 15.16 15.52
CA ASN A 15 -2.97 16.31 14.77
C ASN A 15 -1.89 17.38 14.54
N LEU A 16 -0.97 17.55 15.49
CA LEU A 16 0.15 18.47 15.33
C LEU A 16 1.15 17.98 14.27
N LEU A 17 1.49 16.69 14.27
CA LEU A 17 2.36 16.09 13.26
C LEU A 17 1.78 16.22 11.85
N PHE A 18 0.49 15.89 11.68
CA PHE A 18 -0.19 16.03 10.39
C PHE A 18 -0.21 17.48 9.90
N LEU A 19 -0.47 18.46 10.79
CA LEU A 19 -0.42 19.88 10.44
C LEU A 19 0.97 20.34 10.01
N ILE A 20 2.03 19.84 10.65
CA ILE A 20 3.41 20.13 10.25
C ILE A 20 3.69 19.52 8.88
N LEU A 21 3.23 18.29 8.63
CA LEU A 21 3.48 17.62 7.36
C LEU A 21 2.79 18.33 6.17
N LEU A 22 1.64 18.97 6.39
CA LEU A 22 0.96 19.76 5.34
C LEU A 22 1.75 20.98 4.90
N LEU A 23 2.67 21.49 5.73
CA LEU A 23 3.56 22.57 5.31
C LEU A 23 4.51 22.12 4.20
N PHE A 24 4.73 20.82 4.02
CA PHE A 24 5.58 20.33 2.92
C PHE A 24 4.96 20.51 1.54
N ILE A 25 3.64 20.67 1.41
CA ILE A 25 2.97 20.94 0.12
C ILE A 25 3.43 22.28 -0.48
N PRO A 26 3.31 23.44 0.21
CA PRO A 26 3.86 24.69 -0.33
C PRO A 26 5.39 24.69 -0.39
N ILE A 27 6.08 23.89 0.44
CA ILE A 27 7.55 23.80 0.43
C ILE A 27 8.05 23.02 -0.80
N SER A 28 7.43 21.90 -1.17
CA SER A 28 7.79 21.13 -2.36
C SER A 28 7.57 21.97 -3.62
N LEU A 29 6.46 22.71 -3.66
CA LEU A 29 6.17 23.66 -4.73
C LEU A 29 7.23 24.77 -4.83
N ALA A 30 7.60 25.36 -3.69
CA ALA A 30 8.65 26.36 -3.64
C ALA A 30 10.01 25.77 -4.05
N ALA A 31 10.34 24.57 -3.59
CA ALA A 31 11.58 23.88 -3.94
C ALA A 31 11.68 23.61 -5.45
N HIS A 32 10.57 23.24 -6.09
CA HIS A 32 10.50 23.03 -7.52
C HIS A 32 10.67 24.36 -8.29
N PHE A 33 9.86 25.37 -7.99
CA PHE A 33 9.91 26.64 -8.74
C PHE A 33 11.13 27.52 -8.48
N LEU A 34 11.73 27.39 -7.29
CA LEU A 34 12.96 28.11 -6.93
C LEU A 34 14.21 27.29 -7.20
N GLU A 35 14.09 26.12 -7.83
CA GLU A 35 15.18 25.23 -8.23
C GLU A 35 16.13 24.87 -7.06
N TRP A 36 15.57 24.48 -5.92
CA TRP A 36 16.35 24.10 -4.73
C TRP A 36 17.09 22.76 -4.89
N GLY A 37 16.88 22.06 -6.00
CA GLY A 37 17.54 20.80 -6.36
C GLY A 37 16.64 19.59 -6.14
N ASP A 38 16.82 18.58 -7.00
CA ASP A 38 15.91 17.43 -7.10
C ASP A 38 15.84 16.61 -5.81
N LEU A 39 16.94 16.48 -5.06
CA LEU A 39 16.93 15.79 -3.77
C LEU A 39 15.97 16.47 -2.76
N ILE A 40 15.93 17.80 -2.75
CA ILE A 40 15.04 18.55 -1.85
C ILE A 40 13.60 18.42 -2.33
N VAL A 41 13.35 18.54 -3.64
CA VAL A 41 12.02 18.32 -4.23
C VAL A 41 11.51 16.93 -3.88
N PHE A 42 12.33 15.90 -4.09
CA PHE A 42 12.00 14.51 -3.80
C PHE A 42 11.59 14.29 -2.33
N ILE A 43 12.42 14.76 -1.39
CA ILE A 43 12.15 14.60 0.04
C ILE A 43 10.89 15.36 0.45
N THR A 44 10.74 16.61 -0.01
CA THR A 44 9.61 17.47 0.39
C THR A 44 8.30 17.00 -0.21
N ALA A 45 8.28 16.57 -1.48
CA ALA A 45 7.10 15.98 -2.11
C ALA A 45 6.69 14.66 -1.43
N GLY A 46 7.67 13.78 -1.13
CA GLY A 46 7.40 12.54 -0.40
C GLY A 46 6.77 12.79 0.99
N LEU A 47 7.27 13.78 1.73
CA LEU A 47 6.71 14.18 3.03
C LEU A 47 5.32 14.83 2.90
N ALA A 48 5.06 15.55 1.80
CA ALA A 48 3.77 16.16 1.51
C ALA A 48 2.68 15.12 1.21
N ILE A 49 3.04 13.99 0.60
CA ILE A 49 2.10 12.89 0.28
C ILE A 49 1.58 12.22 1.55
N LEU A 50 2.40 12.04 2.59
CA LEU A 50 2.02 11.33 3.83
C LEU A 50 0.70 11.83 4.48
N PRO A 51 0.52 13.15 4.76
CA PRO A 51 -0.73 13.65 5.34
C PRO A 51 -1.90 13.59 4.35
N LEU A 52 -1.65 13.75 3.06
CA LEU A 52 -2.68 13.70 2.02
C LEU A 52 -3.24 12.28 1.87
N ALA A 53 -2.38 11.26 1.87
CA ALA A 53 -2.76 9.85 1.84
C ALA A 53 -3.63 9.49 3.05
N ALA A 54 -3.27 9.97 4.24
CA ALA A 54 -4.07 9.74 5.45
C ALA A 54 -5.45 10.38 5.36
N TRP A 55 -5.55 11.63 4.90
CA TRP A 55 -6.84 12.29 4.72
C TRP A 55 -7.69 11.67 3.62
N MET A 56 -7.07 11.16 2.56
CA MET A 56 -7.76 10.41 1.52
C MET A 56 -8.36 9.10 2.07
N GLY A 57 -7.61 8.38 2.91
CA GLY A 57 -8.11 7.20 3.63
C GLY A 57 -9.30 7.53 4.53
N THR A 58 -9.15 8.53 5.41
CA THR A 58 -10.25 8.99 6.30
C THR A 58 -11.47 9.44 5.51
N ALA A 59 -11.29 10.20 4.42
CA ALA A 59 -12.42 10.62 3.59
C ALA A 59 -13.14 9.42 2.97
N THR A 60 -12.42 8.38 2.56
CA THR A 60 -13.00 7.15 2.01
C THR A 60 -13.81 6.41 3.08
N GLU A 61 -13.28 6.27 4.30
CA GLU A 61 -13.97 5.64 5.43
C GLU A 61 -15.26 6.39 5.80
N GLU A 62 -15.19 7.72 5.91
CA GLU A 62 -16.33 8.57 6.27
C GLU A 62 -17.44 8.53 5.21
N ILE A 63 -17.09 8.45 3.93
CA ILE A 63 -18.06 8.23 2.86
C ILE A 63 -18.65 6.81 2.94
N ALA A 64 -17.80 5.80 3.19
CA ALA A 64 -18.18 4.40 3.28
C ALA A 64 -19.25 4.13 4.36
N VAL A 65 -19.13 4.79 5.52
CA VAL A 65 -20.12 4.71 6.62
C VAL A 65 -21.51 5.13 6.15
N VAL A 66 -21.63 6.12 5.26
CA VAL A 66 -22.94 6.63 4.83
C VAL A 66 -23.53 5.85 3.66
N VAL A 67 -22.70 5.37 2.72
CA VAL A 67 -23.18 4.62 1.54
C VAL A 67 -23.52 3.16 1.85
N GLY A 68 -23.19 2.69 3.05
CA GLY A 68 -23.51 1.36 3.57
C GLY A 68 -22.46 0.29 3.21
N PRO A 69 -22.52 -0.91 3.82
CA PRO A 69 -21.42 -1.88 3.82
C PRO A 69 -20.96 -2.31 2.41
N THR A 70 -21.90 -2.49 1.47
CA THR A 70 -21.56 -2.94 0.11
C THR A 70 -20.97 -1.84 -0.76
N LEU A 71 -21.47 -0.60 -0.72
CA LEU A 71 -20.83 0.47 -1.50
C LEU A 71 -19.57 0.99 -0.80
N GLY A 72 -19.57 1.00 0.52
CA GLY A 72 -18.43 1.40 1.34
C GLY A 72 -17.26 0.45 1.20
N GLY A 73 -17.49 -0.87 1.22
CA GLY A 73 -16.44 -1.85 0.96
C GLY A 73 -15.83 -1.70 -0.44
N PHE A 74 -16.64 -1.34 -1.45
CA PHE A 74 -16.14 -1.08 -2.81
C PHE A 74 -15.33 0.22 -2.90
N LEU A 75 -15.76 1.28 -2.20
CA LEU A 75 -15.00 2.53 -2.09
C LEU A 75 -13.67 2.30 -1.40
N ASN A 76 -13.65 1.61 -0.26
CA ASN A 76 -12.42 1.25 0.46
C ASN A 76 -11.48 0.40 -0.40
N ALA A 77 -12.04 -0.55 -1.15
CA ALA A 77 -11.29 -1.37 -2.12
C ALA A 77 -10.63 -0.54 -3.24
N THR A 78 -11.26 0.55 -3.66
CA THR A 78 -10.77 1.37 -4.79
C THR A 78 -9.86 2.50 -4.34
N PHE A 79 -10.25 3.21 -3.27
CA PHE A 79 -9.57 4.41 -2.78
C PHE A 79 -8.64 4.15 -1.58
N GLY A 80 -8.69 2.97 -0.96
CA GLY A 80 -7.72 2.60 0.09
C GLY A 80 -6.29 2.66 -0.42
N ASN A 81 -6.05 2.04 -1.58
CA ASN A 81 -4.76 2.04 -2.28
C ASN A 81 -4.66 3.13 -3.37
N ALA A 82 -5.43 4.21 -3.28
CA ALA A 82 -5.41 5.23 -4.34
C ALA A 82 -4.08 5.98 -4.39
N THR A 83 -3.37 6.14 -3.26
CA THR A 83 -2.09 6.87 -3.24
C THR A 83 -1.05 6.13 -4.08
N GLU A 84 -0.94 4.83 -3.85
CA GLU A 84 -0.07 3.88 -4.54
C GLU A 84 -0.42 3.85 -6.02
N LEU A 85 -1.70 3.71 -6.36
CA LEU A 85 -2.16 3.69 -7.73
C LEU A 85 -1.83 5.01 -8.46
N ILE A 86 -1.99 6.16 -7.80
CA ILE A 86 -1.67 7.47 -8.37
C ILE A 86 -0.16 7.60 -8.61
N ILE A 87 0.67 7.31 -7.59
CA ILE A 87 2.14 7.35 -7.73
C ILE A 87 2.59 6.42 -8.86
N ALA A 88 2.06 5.20 -8.90
CA ALA A 88 2.40 4.21 -9.91
C ALA A 88 1.94 4.62 -11.31
N LEU A 89 0.76 5.24 -11.47
CA LEU A 89 0.28 5.75 -12.75
C LEU A 89 1.12 6.92 -13.25
N VAL A 90 1.53 7.83 -12.36
CA VAL A 90 2.42 8.95 -12.72
C VAL A 90 3.79 8.42 -13.13
N ALA A 91 4.38 7.51 -12.35
CA ALA A 91 5.64 6.86 -12.69
C ALA A 91 5.56 6.08 -14.01
N LEU A 92 4.47 5.35 -14.24
CA LEU A 92 4.23 4.61 -15.47
C LEU A 92 4.14 5.55 -16.68
N LYS A 93 3.38 6.64 -16.56
CA LYS A 93 3.26 7.66 -17.60
C LYS A 93 4.62 8.28 -17.96
N ALA A 94 5.49 8.46 -16.98
CA ALA A 94 6.86 8.94 -17.15
C ALA A 94 7.84 7.88 -17.70
N GLY A 95 7.41 6.63 -17.90
CA GLY A 95 8.24 5.55 -18.43
C GLY A 95 9.03 4.76 -17.39
N TYR A 96 8.83 5.04 -16.10
CA TYR A 96 9.52 4.34 -15.00
C TYR A 96 8.89 2.96 -14.69
N VAL A 97 8.75 2.10 -15.70
CA VAL A 97 8.12 0.77 -15.59
C VAL A 97 8.77 -0.09 -14.50
N ASN A 98 10.10 -0.10 -14.43
CA ASN A 98 10.83 -0.87 -13.41
C ASN A 98 10.60 -0.34 -11.99
N VAL A 99 10.44 0.97 -11.81
CA VAL A 99 10.10 1.56 -10.51
C VAL A 99 8.68 1.18 -10.11
N VAL A 100 7.75 1.14 -11.08
CA VAL A 100 6.36 0.71 -10.85
C VAL A 100 6.33 -0.75 -10.39
N LYS A 101 7.01 -1.66 -11.09
CA LYS A 101 7.16 -3.08 -10.68
C LYS A 101 7.77 -3.19 -9.27
N ALA A 102 8.88 -2.49 -9.03
CA ALA A 102 9.52 -2.41 -7.73
C ALA A 102 8.58 -1.91 -6.62
N SER A 103 7.74 -0.91 -6.91
CA SER A 103 6.76 -0.38 -5.94
C SER A 103 5.64 -1.37 -5.60
N ILE A 104 5.19 -2.19 -6.57
CA ILE A 104 4.23 -3.27 -6.33
C ILE A 104 4.86 -4.32 -5.41
N THR A 105 6.06 -4.78 -5.76
CA THR A 105 6.84 -5.73 -4.95
C THR A 105 7.01 -5.22 -3.53
N GLY A 106 7.51 -3.99 -3.41
CA GLY A 106 7.81 -3.37 -2.13
C GLY A 106 6.58 -3.09 -1.27
N SER A 107 5.43 -2.77 -1.87
CA SER A 107 4.18 -2.60 -1.13
C SER A 107 3.67 -3.93 -0.56
N ILE A 108 3.78 -5.03 -1.32
CA ILE A 108 3.45 -6.38 -0.82
C ILE A 108 4.39 -6.77 0.33
N ILE A 109 5.71 -6.62 0.15
CA ILE A 109 6.71 -6.98 1.17
C ILE A 109 6.55 -6.09 2.41
N GLY A 110 6.35 -4.79 2.23
CA GLY A 110 6.17 -3.81 3.29
C GLY A 110 4.93 -4.14 4.13
N ASN A 111 3.79 -4.38 3.50
CA ASN A 111 2.57 -4.67 4.22
C ASN A 111 2.64 -6.03 4.96
N LEU A 112 3.18 -7.06 4.31
CA LEU A 112 3.28 -8.39 4.91
C LEU A 112 4.34 -8.52 6.00
N LEU A 113 5.49 -7.83 5.89
CA LEU A 113 6.59 -8.01 6.83
C LEU A 113 6.77 -6.80 7.75
N LEU A 114 6.85 -5.59 7.19
CA LEU A 114 7.06 -4.38 7.99
C LEU A 114 5.82 -4.04 8.81
N VAL A 115 4.66 -3.89 8.18
CA VAL A 115 3.44 -3.43 8.88
C VAL A 115 2.93 -4.49 9.83
N MET A 116 2.73 -5.72 9.34
CA MET A 116 2.32 -6.84 10.17
C MET A 116 3.33 -7.09 11.30
N GLY A 117 4.62 -6.99 11.02
CA GLY A 117 5.68 -7.12 12.01
C GLY A 117 5.63 -6.04 13.10
N LEU A 118 5.49 -4.77 12.71
CA LEU A 118 5.33 -3.65 13.65
C LEU A 118 4.06 -3.78 14.49
N ALA A 119 2.95 -4.20 13.87
CA ALA A 119 1.67 -4.39 14.53
C ALA A 119 1.75 -5.51 15.59
N MET A 120 2.27 -6.68 15.23
CA MET A 120 2.44 -7.81 16.14
C MET A 120 3.48 -7.53 17.24
N LEU A 121 4.57 -6.82 16.92
CA LEU A 121 5.57 -6.42 17.92
C LEU A 121 4.96 -5.45 18.93
N LEU A 122 4.43 -4.31 18.47
CA LEU A 122 3.96 -3.25 19.36
C LEU A 122 2.67 -3.61 20.09
N GLY A 123 1.79 -4.39 19.46
CA GLY A 123 0.64 -5.01 20.11
C GLY A 123 1.07 -6.06 21.14
N GLY A 124 1.99 -6.95 20.77
CA GLY A 124 2.54 -8.01 21.62
C GLY A 124 3.36 -7.52 22.83
N LEU A 125 3.91 -6.31 22.77
CA LEU A 125 4.54 -5.66 23.93
C LEU A 125 3.53 -5.22 24.99
N ARG A 126 2.26 -5.02 24.60
CA ARG A 126 1.16 -4.66 25.50
C ARG A 126 0.34 -5.87 25.94
N TYR A 127 0.11 -6.80 25.03
CA TYR A 127 -0.72 -7.99 25.22
C TYR A 127 0.12 -9.24 24.99
N LYS A 128 0.06 -10.21 25.91
CA LYS A 128 0.90 -11.43 25.81
C LYS A 128 0.65 -12.22 24.53
N GLU A 129 -0.61 -12.29 24.12
CA GLU A 129 -1.08 -12.94 22.91
C GLU A 129 -2.30 -12.16 22.41
N GLN A 130 -2.43 -11.98 21.10
CA GLN A 130 -3.62 -11.39 20.47
C GLN A 130 -4.17 -12.37 19.44
N THR A 131 -5.49 -12.47 19.35
CA THR A 131 -6.17 -13.43 18.47
C THR A 131 -6.79 -12.77 17.26
N PHE A 132 -6.93 -13.54 16.19
CA PHE A 132 -7.64 -13.15 14.97
C PHE A 132 -8.28 -14.36 14.29
N GLN A 133 -9.21 -14.14 13.38
CA GLN A 133 -9.98 -15.19 12.71
C GLN A 133 -9.09 -16.04 11.78
N PRO A 134 -8.86 -17.33 12.10
CA PRO A 134 -8.00 -18.18 11.28
C PRO A 134 -8.56 -18.44 9.88
N ILE A 135 -9.90 -18.39 9.72
CA ILE A 135 -10.55 -18.61 8.43
C ILE A 135 -10.21 -17.48 7.46
N VAL A 136 -10.34 -16.22 7.89
CA VAL A 136 -10.01 -15.04 7.09
C VAL A 136 -8.52 -15.04 6.75
N ALA A 137 -7.66 -15.31 7.74
CA ALA A 137 -6.21 -15.39 7.51
C ALA A 137 -5.84 -16.45 6.46
N ARG A 138 -6.46 -17.64 6.50
CA ARG A 138 -6.23 -18.70 5.49
C ARG A 138 -6.73 -18.32 4.09
N MET A 139 -7.87 -17.62 4.00
CA MET A 139 -8.37 -17.17 2.70
C MET A 139 -7.45 -16.12 2.08
N ASN A 140 -7.01 -15.16 2.89
CA ASN A 140 -6.03 -14.16 2.46
C ASN A 140 -4.70 -14.83 2.05
N ALA A 141 -4.23 -15.81 2.81
CA ALA A 141 -3.03 -16.59 2.47
C ALA A 141 -3.16 -17.29 1.10
N ALA A 142 -4.32 -17.89 0.82
CA ALA A 142 -4.58 -18.52 -0.48
C ALA A 142 -4.59 -17.51 -1.63
N ALA A 143 -5.17 -16.33 -1.42
CA ALA A 143 -5.16 -15.23 -2.38
C ALA A 143 -3.73 -14.71 -2.64
N MET A 144 -2.92 -14.55 -1.60
CA MET A 144 -1.51 -14.15 -1.74
C MET A 144 -0.66 -15.23 -2.44
N ASN A 145 -0.92 -16.52 -2.19
CA ASN A 145 -0.26 -17.59 -2.94
C ASN A 145 -0.61 -17.54 -4.44
N LEU A 146 -1.87 -17.23 -4.78
CA LEU A 146 -2.27 -17.02 -6.17
C LEU A 146 -1.52 -15.82 -6.79
N ALA A 147 -1.39 -14.72 -6.06
CA ALA A 147 -0.61 -13.56 -6.50
C ALA A 147 0.85 -13.93 -6.79
N VAL A 148 1.49 -14.72 -5.92
CA VAL A 148 2.85 -15.23 -6.15
C VAL A 148 2.90 -16.03 -7.45
N VAL A 149 1.98 -16.97 -7.68
CA VAL A 149 1.93 -17.77 -8.92
C VAL A 149 1.75 -16.87 -10.15
N ALA A 150 0.91 -15.85 -10.05
CA ALA A 150 0.59 -14.96 -11.15
C ALA A 150 1.76 -14.05 -11.55
N ILE A 151 2.60 -13.64 -10.59
CA ILE A 151 3.83 -12.88 -10.85
C ILE A 151 4.97 -13.83 -11.26
N LEU A 152 5.00 -15.05 -10.71
CA LEU A 152 6.03 -16.05 -10.99
C LEU A 152 5.98 -16.56 -12.42
N LEU A 153 4.79 -16.85 -12.97
CA LEU A 153 4.69 -17.54 -14.25
C LEU A 153 5.19 -16.74 -15.45
N PRO A 154 4.86 -15.44 -15.62
CA PRO A 154 5.44 -14.62 -16.69
C PRO A 154 6.96 -14.55 -16.58
N THR A 155 7.46 -14.26 -15.37
CA THR A 155 8.91 -14.19 -15.08
C THR A 155 9.64 -15.52 -15.36
N ALA A 156 9.07 -16.63 -14.93
CA ALA A 156 9.65 -17.95 -15.17
C ALA A 156 9.61 -18.34 -16.66
N MET A 157 8.57 -17.92 -17.39
CA MET A 157 8.49 -18.14 -18.82
C MET A 157 9.58 -17.39 -19.58
N ASP A 158 9.81 -16.11 -19.26
CA ASP A 158 10.91 -15.34 -19.84
C ASP A 158 12.27 -16.01 -19.59
N PHE A 159 12.52 -16.39 -18.34
CA PHE A 159 13.78 -17.05 -17.96
C PHE A 159 14.00 -18.43 -18.62
N THR A 160 12.93 -19.22 -18.80
CA THR A 160 13.02 -20.60 -19.32
C THR A 160 12.87 -20.72 -20.82
N SER A 161 12.39 -19.67 -21.50
CA SER A 161 12.15 -19.65 -22.93
C SER A 161 12.95 -18.55 -23.63
N PRO A 162 14.28 -18.73 -23.80
CA PRO A 162 15.12 -17.73 -24.43
C PRO A 162 14.61 -17.35 -25.83
N GLY A 163 14.35 -16.07 -26.05
CA GLY A 163 13.82 -15.55 -27.32
C GLY A 163 12.29 -15.53 -27.43
N ILE A 164 11.58 -15.63 -26.31
CA ILE A 164 10.15 -15.28 -26.27
C ILE A 164 9.98 -13.81 -26.70
N ASP A 165 9.01 -13.56 -27.56
CA ASP A 165 8.73 -12.22 -28.04
C ASP A 165 8.04 -11.38 -26.95
N GLU A 166 8.46 -10.12 -26.79
CA GLU A 166 7.93 -9.20 -25.78
C GLU A 166 6.40 -9.07 -25.85
N LYS A 167 5.82 -9.06 -27.06
CA LYS A 167 4.36 -9.00 -27.24
C LYS A 167 3.67 -10.25 -26.70
N THR A 168 4.34 -11.40 -26.74
CA THR A 168 3.81 -12.65 -26.17
C THR A 168 3.77 -12.55 -24.65
N LEU A 169 4.82 -12.03 -24.03
CA LEU A 169 4.91 -11.82 -22.59
C LEU A 169 3.91 -10.77 -22.09
N GLN A 170 3.72 -9.69 -22.83
CA GLN A 170 2.68 -8.69 -22.56
C GLN A 170 1.27 -9.27 -22.68
N ASN A 171 0.99 -10.07 -23.71
CA ASN A 171 -0.32 -10.73 -23.87
C ASN A 171 -0.59 -11.74 -22.76
N LEU A 172 0.43 -12.49 -22.34
CA LEU A 172 0.33 -13.36 -21.16
C LEU A 172 0.02 -12.54 -19.91
N SER A 173 0.76 -11.47 -19.67
CA SER A 173 0.58 -10.60 -18.51
C SER A 173 -0.82 -9.97 -18.48
N LEU A 174 -1.37 -9.61 -19.64
CA LEU A 174 -2.77 -9.16 -19.75
C LEU A 174 -3.77 -10.28 -19.44
N ALA A 175 -3.55 -11.50 -19.92
CA ALA A 175 -4.42 -12.62 -19.62
C ALA A 175 -4.41 -12.93 -18.10
N VAL A 176 -3.23 -12.91 -17.49
CA VAL A 176 -3.05 -13.06 -16.04
C VAL A 176 -3.73 -11.91 -15.29
N ALA A 177 -3.55 -10.66 -15.73
CA ALA A 177 -4.19 -9.49 -15.14
C ALA A 177 -5.73 -9.59 -15.13
N VAL A 178 -6.34 -10.07 -16.22
CA VAL A 178 -7.79 -10.31 -16.27
C VAL A 178 -8.21 -11.35 -15.25
N VAL A 179 -7.48 -12.46 -15.13
CA VAL A 179 -7.78 -13.50 -14.13
C VAL A 179 -7.67 -12.94 -12.71
N LEU A 180 -6.63 -12.15 -12.42
CA LEU A 180 -6.43 -11.53 -11.11
C LEU A 180 -7.56 -10.58 -10.74
N ILE A 181 -7.99 -9.70 -11.65
CA ILE A 181 -9.11 -8.78 -11.43
C ILE A 181 -10.42 -9.55 -11.20
N LEU A 182 -10.65 -10.62 -11.95
CA LEU A 182 -11.83 -11.48 -11.76
C LEU A 182 -11.81 -12.14 -10.38
N VAL A 183 -10.67 -12.69 -9.96
CA VAL A 183 -10.53 -13.27 -8.62
C VAL A 183 -10.73 -12.20 -7.57
N TYR A 184 -10.15 -11.01 -7.73
CA TYR A 184 -10.36 -9.89 -6.82
C TYR A 184 -11.84 -9.53 -6.68
N ALA A 185 -12.57 -9.39 -7.79
CA ALA A 185 -14.01 -9.12 -7.76
C ALA A 185 -14.80 -10.22 -7.04
N LEU A 186 -14.40 -11.49 -7.21
CA LEU A 186 -15.00 -12.62 -6.47
C LEU A 186 -14.64 -12.57 -4.98
N THR A 187 -13.42 -12.14 -4.60
CA THR A 187 -13.05 -11.95 -3.19
C THR A 187 -13.86 -10.83 -2.54
N LEU A 188 -14.12 -9.73 -3.25
CA LEU A 188 -15.01 -8.66 -2.79
C LEU A 188 -16.45 -9.15 -2.63
N LEU A 189 -16.98 -9.90 -3.60
CA LEU A 189 -18.30 -10.52 -3.49
C LEU A 189 -18.37 -11.47 -2.29
N PHE A 190 -17.29 -12.22 -2.05
CA PHE A 190 -17.19 -13.13 -0.92
C PHE A 190 -17.25 -12.38 0.41
N SER A 191 -16.39 -11.37 0.60
CA SER A 191 -16.28 -10.62 1.85
C SER A 191 -17.48 -9.71 2.12
N MET A 192 -18.11 -9.15 1.08
CA MET A 192 -19.15 -8.12 1.24
C MET A 192 -20.58 -8.67 1.15
N LYS A 193 -20.76 -9.92 0.70
CA LYS A 193 -22.09 -10.50 0.49
C LYS A 193 -22.26 -11.93 0.97
N THR A 194 -21.47 -12.88 0.47
CA THR A 194 -21.76 -14.29 0.77
C THR A 194 -21.27 -14.72 2.14
N HIS A 195 -20.19 -14.11 2.63
CA HIS A 195 -19.57 -14.44 3.91
C HIS A 195 -19.27 -13.18 4.74
N SER A 196 -20.13 -12.16 4.66
CA SER A 196 -19.95 -10.90 5.41
C SER A 196 -19.79 -11.12 6.91
N TYR A 197 -20.43 -12.14 7.49
CA TYR A 197 -20.31 -12.50 8.90
C TYR A 197 -18.88 -12.79 9.37
N LEU A 198 -17.96 -13.19 8.46
CA LEU A 198 -16.54 -13.38 8.79
C LEU A 198 -15.79 -12.06 8.93
N TYR A 199 -16.30 -10.99 8.31
CA TYR A 199 -15.67 -9.67 8.24
C TYR A 199 -16.40 -8.60 9.08
N GLU A 200 -17.67 -8.81 9.42
CA GLU A 200 -18.52 -7.89 10.22
C GLU A 200 -18.00 -7.63 11.63
N VAL A 201 -17.35 -8.62 12.27
CA VAL A 201 -16.77 -8.47 13.62
C VAL A 201 -15.70 -7.37 13.64
N GLY A 202 -14.85 -7.31 12.60
CA GLY A 202 -13.84 -6.26 12.46
C GLY A 202 -14.45 -4.88 12.22
N VAL A 203 -15.52 -4.80 11.42
CA VAL A 203 -16.18 -3.52 11.05
C VAL A 203 -16.90 -2.89 12.24
N ALA A 204 -17.70 -3.68 12.99
CA ALA A 204 -18.38 -3.18 14.19
C ALA A 204 -17.40 -2.72 15.27
N GLU A 205 -16.23 -3.36 15.33
CA GLU A 205 -15.16 -2.95 16.23
C GLU A 205 -14.44 -1.68 15.79
N THR A 206 -14.26 -1.44 14.49
CA THR A 206 -13.74 -0.17 13.97
C THR A 206 -14.70 0.97 14.31
N GLU A 207 -16.00 0.79 14.05
CA GLU A 207 -17.03 1.78 14.38
C GLU A 207 -17.10 2.07 15.89
N ALA A 208 -16.88 1.07 16.75
CA ALA A 208 -16.86 1.26 18.20
C ALA A 208 -15.60 1.97 18.73
N LEU A 209 -14.49 2.00 17.96
CA LEU A 209 -13.29 2.77 18.31
C LEU A 209 -13.44 4.27 18.03
N GLU A 210 -14.36 4.62 17.15
CA GLU A 210 -14.66 6.00 16.77
C GLU A 210 -15.86 6.49 17.59
N THR A 211 -15.59 7.39 18.53
CA THR A 211 -16.59 7.92 19.46
C THR A 211 -17.75 8.59 18.70
N SER A 212 -18.96 8.04 18.80
CA SER A 212 -20.27 8.66 18.50
C SER A 212 -20.23 9.92 17.61
N HIS A 213 -19.96 9.75 16.32
CA HIS A 213 -20.01 10.87 15.39
C HIS A 213 -21.46 11.13 14.95
N GLU A 214 -21.84 12.41 14.92
CA GLU A 214 -22.94 12.87 14.07
C GLU A 214 -22.73 12.34 12.65
N LYS A 215 -23.83 12.02 11.94
CA LYS A 215 -23.74 11.49 10.57
C LYS A 215 -22.79 12.35 9.73
N PRO A 216 -21.75 11.76 9.12
CA PRO A 216 -20.75 12.52 8.40
C PRO A 216 -21.38 13.34 7.27
N ASN A 217 -20.85 14.55 7.06
CA ASN A 217 -21.25 15.37 5.94
C ASN A 217 -20.57 14.83 4.67
N VAL A 218 -21.29 13.96 3.95
CA VAL A 218 -20.77 13.30 2.72
C VAL A 218 -20.25 14.32 1.71
N LEU A 219 -20.92 15.47 1.55
CA LEU A 219 -20.47 16.48 0.57
C LEU A 219 -19.11 17.06 0.93
N LEU A 220 -18.85 17.28 2.22
CA LEU A 220 -17.56 17.73 2.72
C LEU A 220 -16.50 16.67 2.44
N TRP A 221 -16.76 15.41 2.79
CA TRP A 221 -15.78 14.33 2.64
C TRP A 221 -15.49 13.98 1.18
N VAL A 222 -16.49 14.05 0.30
CA VAL A 222 -16.27 13.96 -1.15
C VAL A 222 -15.38 15.11 -1.65
N GLY A 223 -15.57 16.33 -1.15
CA GLY A 223 -14.71 17.47 -1.45
C GLY A 223 -13.27 17.26 -0.96
N VAL A 224 -13.09 16.76 0.26
CA VAL A 224 -11.78 16.42 0.83
C VAL A 224 -11.10 15.34 0.01
N LEU A 225 -11.82 14.27 -0.35
CA LEU A 225 -11.30 13.18 -1.17
C LEU A 225 -10.79 13.71 -2.51
N LEU A 226 -11.59 14.51 -3.23
CA LEU A 226 -11.21 15.11 -4.51
C LEU A 226 -9.96 15.99 -4.40
N VAL A 227 -9.91 16.88 -3.40
CA VAL A 227 -8.77 17.78 -3.20
C VAL A 227 -7.50 16.98 -2.87
N CYS A 228 -7.59 15.99 -1.98
CA CYS A 228 -6.45 15.14 -1.63
C CYS A 228 -5.96 14.35 -2.84
N THR A 229 -6.86 13.74 -3.63
CA THR A 229 -6.50 13.02 -4.86
C THR A 229 -5.74 13.91 -5.84
N LEU A 230 -6.19 15.15 -6.06
CA LEU A 230 -5.52 16.09 -6.96
C LEU A 230 -4.14 16.53 -6.43
N LEU A 231 -4.04 16.81 -5.13
CA LEU A 231 -2.77 17.18 -4.52
C LEU A 231 -1.78 16.02 -4.49
N VAL A 232 -2.23 14.79 -4.20
CA VAL A 232 -1.38 13.59 -4.29
C VAL A 232 -0.90 13.40 -5.71
N ALA A 233 -1.75 13.56 -6.73
CA ALA A 233 -1.34 13.46 -8.12
C ALA A 233 -0.26 14.50 -8.48
N PHE A 234 -0.45 15.75 -8.04
CA PHE A 234 0.51 16.82 -8.26
C PHE A 234 1.85 16.59 -7.54
N GLU A 235 1.84 16.24 -6.26
CA GLU A 235 3.06 15.91 -5.51
C GLU A 235 3.73 14.64 -6.06
N SER A 236 2.97 13.70 -6.61
CA SER A 236 3.51 12.50 -7.26
C SER A 236 4.25 12.86 -8.55
N GLU A 237 3.80 13.85 -9.32
CA GLU A 237 4.56 14.36 -10.48
C GLU A 237 5.92 14.92 -10.03
N LEU A 238 5.94 15.77 -9.00
CA LEU A 238 7.18 16.31 -8.43
C LEU A 238 8.11 15.21 -7.89
N LEU A 239 7.55 14.21 -7.21
CA LEU A 239 8.29 13.08 -6.65
C LEU A 239 8.93 12.24 -7.77
N VAL A 240 8.17 11.92 -8.81
CA VAL A 240 8.62 11.07 -9.92
C VAL A 240 9.65 11.79 -10.79
N ASP A 241 9.43 13.08 -11.09
CA ASP A 241 10.34 13.87 -11.91
C ASP A 241 11.72 14.05 -11.25
N SER A 242 11.76 14.13 -9.92
CA SER A 242 12.99 14.28 -9.14
C SER A 242 13.65 12.95 -8.73
N LEU A 243 12.97 11.82 -8.97
CA LEU A 243 13.34 10.50 -8.48
C LEU A 243 14.77 10.11 -8.88
N GLU A 244 15.06 10.09 -10.18
CA GLU A 244 16.32 9.56 -10.71
C GLU A 244 17.55 10.35 -10.22
N VAL A 245 17.45 11.67 -10.21
CA VAL A 245 18.52 12.55 -9.73
C VAL A 245 18.66 12.45 -8.21
N ALA A 246 17.56 12.42 -7.47
CA ALA A 246 17.61 12.28 -6.01
C ALA A 246 18.22 10.93 -5.59
N THR A 247 17.84 9.83 -6.23
CA THR A 247 18.34 8.50 -5.88
C THR A 247 19.81 8.34 -6.23
N SER A 248 20.25 8.88 -7.36
CA SER A 248 21.67 8.86 -7.74
C SER A 248 22.54 9.67 -6.78
N GLN A 249 22.07 10.84 -6.31
CA GLN A 249 22.77 11.62 -5.27
C GLN A 249 22.88 10.90 -3.94
N LEU A 250 21.87 10.10 -3.58
CA LEU A 250 21.88 9.26 -2.37
C LEU A 250 22.67 7.94 -2.53
N GLY A 251 23.15 7.63 -3.74
CA GLY A 251 23.80 6.36 -4.05
C GLY A 251 22.84 5.16 -3.98
N LEU A 252 21.54 5.39 -4.15
CA LEU A 252 20.50 4.37 -4.11
C LEU A 252 20.15 3.89 -5.52
N THR A 253 19.89 2.60 -5.64
CA THR A 253 19.45 2.00 -6.92
C THR A 253 17.96 2.29 -7.15
N ALA A 254 17.53 2.32 -8.41
CA ALA A 254 16.12 2.45 -8.77
C ALA A 254 15.28 1.30 -8.16
N LEU A 255 15.85 0.08 -8.14
CA LEU A 255 15.24 -1.10 -7.53
C LEU A 255 15.05 -0.92 -6.01
N PHE A 256 16.10 -0.51 -5.27
CA PHE A 256 15.99 -0.26 -3.84
C PHE A 256 14.98 0.85 -3.54
N THR A 257 14.99 1.92 -4.33
CA THR A 257 14.07 3.04 -4.14
C THR A 257 12.62 2.63 -4.37
N GLY A 258 12.36 1.91 -5.46
CA GLY A 258 11.02 1.40 -5.76
C GLY A 258 10.54 0.37 -4.75
N VAL A 259 11.40 -0.53 -4.26
CA VAL A 259 10.99 -1.58 -3.31
C VAL A 259 10.88 -1.06 -1.87
N ILE A 260 11.72 -0.12 -1.45
CA ILE A 260 11.78 0.32 -0.04
C ILE A 260 11.15 1.69 0.16
N LEU A 261 11.59 2.71 -0.59
CA LEU A 261 11.21 4.10 -0.30
C LEU A 261 9.80 4.45 -0.76
N VAL A 262 9.47 4.15 -2.03
CA VAL A 262 8.16 4.50 -2.61
C VAL A 262 6.98 3.89 -1.82
N PRO A 263 7.02 2.60 -1.43
CA PRO A 263 5.91 1.97 -0.71
C PRO A 263 5.74 2.50 0.71
N ILE A 264 6.83 2.90 1.37
CA ILE A 264 6.77 3.54 2.69
C ILE A 264 6.02 4.86 2.57
N ILE A 265 6.26 5.64 1.51
CA ILE A 265 5.58 6.93 1.29
C ILE A 265 4.09 6.70 0.96
N GLY A 266 3.79 5.81 0.02
CA GLY A 266 2.41 5.53 -0.40
C GLY A 266 1.55 5.03 0.76
N ASN A 267 2.04 4.02 1.48
CA ASN A 267 1.23 3.25 2.43
C ASN A 267 1.34 3.77 3.87
N ALA A 268 2.08 4.85 4.15
CA ALA A 268 2.41 5.27 5.53
C ALA A 268 1.18 5.44 6.43
N ALA A 269 0.08 5.96 5.86
CA ALA A 269 -1.17 6.14 6.56
C ALA A 269 -1.78 4.80 7.00
N GLU A 270 -1.86 3.83 6.09
CA GLU A 270 -2.34 2.48 6.38
C GLU A 270 -1.44 1.79 7.42
N HIS A 271 -0.12 1.98 7.31
CA HIS A 271 0.86 1.44 8.26
C HIS A 271 0.60 1.95 9.68
N ALA A 272 0.41 3.27 9.82
CA ALA A 272 0.12 3.89 11.10
C ALA A 272 -1.23 3.43 11.69
N THR A 273 -2.24 3.25 10.84
CA THR A 273 -3.56 2.74 11.23
C THR A 273 -3.46 1.31 11.74
N ALA A 274 -2.87 0.39 10.96
CA ALA A 274 -2.69 -1.02 11.32
C ALA A 274 -1.99 -1.16 12.69
N VAL A 275 -0.86 -0.48 12.87
CA VAL A 275 -0.13 -0.50 14.15
C VAL A 275 -0.98 0.07 15.28
N THR A 276 -1.68 1.19 15.06
CA THR A 276 -2.52 1.81 16.09
C THR A 276 -3.65 0.87 16.54
N VAL A 277 -4.31 0.18 15.62
CA VAL A 277 -5.41 -0.73 15.96
C VAL A 277 -4.91 -2.02 16.63
N ALA A 278 -3.76 -2.55 16.23
CA ALA A 278 -3.11 -3.66 16.94
C ALA A 278 -2.80 -3.31 18.40
N MET A 279 -2.29 -2.10 18.66
CA MET A 279 -2.01 -1.61 20.01
C MET A 279 -3.27 -1.37 20.87
N LYS A 280 -4.46 -1.39 20.27
CA LYS A 280 -5.78 -1.31 20.93
C LYS A 280 -6.44 -2.69 21.08
N ASP A 281 -5.65 -3.75 20.97
CA ASP A 281 -6.10 -5.14 21.04
C ASP A 281 -6.96 -5.64 19.88
N LYS A 282 -6.85 -4.98 18.70
CA LYS A 282 -7.65 -5.32 17.51
C LYS A 282 -6.77 -5.88 16.39
N MET A 283 -6.17 -7.03 16.66
CA MET A 283 -5.25 -7.67 15.70
C MET A 283 -5.97 -8.12 14.42
N ASP A 284 -7.22 -8.58 14.52
CA ASP A 284 -8.08 -8.89 13.37
C ASP A 284 -8.16 -7.75 12.36
N LEU A 285 -8.42 -6.54 12.86
CA LEU A 285 -8.51 -5.35 12.03
C LEU A 285 -7.14 -4.97 11.46
N SER A 286 -6.09 -5.03 12.28
CA SER A 286 -4.72 -4.74 11.83
C SER A 286 -4.28 -5.64 10.68
N LEU A 287 -4.54 -6.95 10.79
CA LEU A 287 -4.21 -7.93 9.75
C LEU A 287 -5.07 -7.73 8.51
N SER A 288 -6.35 -7.39 8.69
CA SER A 288 -7.23 -7.10 7.57
C SER A 288 -6.75 -5.88 6.77
N VAL A 289 -6.20 -4.85 7.44
CA VAL A 289 -5.56 -3.70 6.78
C VAL A 289 -4.30 -4.15 6.03
N ALA A 290 -3.33 -4.78 6.72
CA ALA A 290 -2.04 -5.13 6.13
C ALA A 290 -2.15 -6.16 5.00
N VAL A 291 -2.80 -7.30 5.25
CA VAL A 291 -2.92 -8.39 4.27
C VAL A 291 -3.95 -8.04 3.20
N GLY A 292 -5.04 -7.34 3.56
CA GLY A 292 -6.03 -6.86 2.61
C GLY A 292 -5.42 -5.88 1.60
N SER A 293 -4.63 -4.92 2.07
CA SER A 293 -3.90 -3.98 1.19
C SER A 293 -2.93 -4.72 0.25
N SER A 294 -2.16 -5.68 0.78
CA SER A 294 -1.27 -6.52 -0.05
C SER A 294 -2.02 -7.29 -1.14
N MET A 295 -3.20 -7.84 -0.81
CA MET A 295 -4.07 -8.53 -1.77
C MET A 295 -4.63 -7.58 -2.82
N GLN A 296 -5.02 -6.36 -2.44
CA GLN A 296 -5.48 -5.33 -3.39
C GLN A 296 -4.36 -4.94 -4.35
N ILE A 297 -3.15 -4.71 -3.84
CA ILE A 297 -2.00 -4.38 -4.66
C ILE A 297 -1.75 -5.47 -5.71
N ALA A 298 -1.72 -6.72 -5.29
CA ALA A 298 -1.39 -7.83 -6.17
C ALA A 298 -2.52 -8.23 -7.14
N LEU A 299 -3.76 -8.29 -6.67
CA LEU A 299 -4.90 -8.79 -7.45
C LEU A 299 -5.65 -7.68 -8.22
N PHE A 300 -5.41 -6.41 -7.91
CA PHE A 300 -6.09 -5.29 -8.54
C PHE A 300 -5.12 -4.22 -9.07
N VAL A 301 -4.30 -3.60 -8.22
CA VAL A 301 -3.44 -2.48 -8.63
C VAL A 301 -2.45 -2.89 -9.73
N ALA A 302 -1.72 -3.99 -9.53
CA ALA A 302 -0.77 -4.48 -10.53
C ALA A 302 -1.45 -4.83 -11.88
N PRO A 303 -2.56 -5.60 -11.92
CA PRO A 303 -3.34 -5.80 -13.13
C PRO A 303 -3.86 -4.52 -13.81
N VAL A 304 -4.33 -3.55 -13.02
CA VAL A 304 -4.79 -2.26 -13.54
C VAL A 304 -3.63 -1.51 -14.19
N LEU A 305 -2.43 -1.55 -13.61
CA LEU A 305 -1.23 -0.94 -14.18
C LEU A 305 -0.78 -1.61 -15.49
N VAL A 306 -0.92 -2.94 -15.62
CA VAL A 306 -0.66 -3.65 -16.89
C VAL A 306 -1.64 -3.17 -17.98
N ILE A 307 -2.93 -3.04 -17.65
CA ILE A 307 -3.94 -2.53 -18.58
C ILE A 307 -3.68 -1.06 -18.92
N ALA A 308 -3.35 -0.23 -17.91
CA ALA A 308 -3.03 1.17 -18.08
C ALA A 308 -1.78 1.37 -18.95
N GLY A 309 -0.74 0.53 -18.78
CA GLY A 309 0.47 0.56 -19.60
C GLY A 309 0.15 0.44 -21.07
N ARG A 310 -0.72 -0.51 -21.44
CA ARG A 310 -1.18 -0.65 -22.83
C ARG A 310 -1.92 0.58 -23.36
N LEU A 311 -2.69 1.27 -22.53
CA LEU A 311 -3.39 2.50 -22.90
C LEU A 311 -2.44 3.70 -23.02
N LEU A 312 -1.40 3.75 -22.17
CA LEU A 312 -0.39 4.79 -22.12
C LEU A 312 0.77 4.55 -23.12
N GLY A 313 0.81 3.40 -23.79
CA GLY A 313 1.89 3.03 -24.71
C GLY A 313 3.19 2.61 -24.01
N GLN A 314 3.10 2.16 -22.75
CA GLN A 314 4.22 1.76 -21.92
C GLN A 314 4.24 0.22 -21.76
N PRO A 315 5.41 -0.45 -21.82
CA PRO A 315 5.52 -1.91 -21.77
C PRO A 315 5.40 -2.46 -20.33
N MET A 316 4.31 -2.10 -19.63
CA MET A 316 4.03 -2.66 -18.31
C MET A 316 3.49 -4.08 -18.44
N ASP A 317 4.18 -5.02 -17.80
CA ASP A 317 3.81 -6.43 -17.73
C ASP A 317 4.02 -6.98 -16.31
N LEU A 318 3.81 -8.29 -16.13
CA LEU A 318 4.02 -8.98 -14.86
C LEU A 318 5.32 -9.80 -14.84
N ASP A 319 6.29 -9.42 -15.67
CA ASP A 319 7.63 -9.96 -15.62
C ASP A 319 8.49 -9.10 -14.68
N PHE A 320 8.72 -9.61 -13.48
CA PHE A 320 9.45 -8.89 -12.43
C PHE A 320 10.89 -9.36 -12.38
N ASN A 321 11.77 -8.59 -11.74
CA ASN A 321 13.11 -9.06 -11.49
C ASN A 321 13.05 -10.39 -10.69
N PRO A 322 13.81 -11.44 -11.07
CA PRO A 322 13.83 -12.70 -10.33
C PRO A 322 14.12 -12.52 -8.82
N PHE A 323 14.90 -11.52 -8.45
CA PHE A 323 15.17 -11.18 -7.07
C PHE A 323 13.93 -10.65 -6.34
N GLU A 324 13.15 -9.79 -6.99
CA GLU A 324 11.85 -9.32 -6.47
C GLU A 324 10.88 -10.48 -6.26
N LEU A 325 10.79 -11.38 -7.24
CA LEU A 325 9.94 -12.56 -7.18
C LEU A 325 10.27 -13.43 -5.97
N VAL A 326 11.56 -13.72 -5.74
CA VAL A 326 12.01 -14.50 -4.58
C VAL A 326 11.64 -13.77 -3.28
N ALA A 327 11.84 -12.46 -3.22
CA ALA A 327 11.52 -11.66 -2.04
C ALA A 327 10.01 -11.67 -1.72
N VAL A 328 9.14 -11.53 -2.73
CA VAL A 328 7.68 -11.63 -2.56
C VAL A 328 7.28 -13.03 -2.12
N ALA A 329 7.80 -14.08 -2.77
CA ALA A 329 7.47 -15.47 -2.44
C ALA A 329 7.86 -15.83 -0.99
N VAL A 330 9.06 -15.43 -0.57
CA VAL A 330 9.52 -15.62 0.82
C VAL A 330 8.66 -14.81 1.80
N SER A 331 8.32 -13.56 1.47
CA SER A 331 7.48 -12.72 2.32
C SER A 331 6.09 -13.31 2.53
N VAL A 332 5.45 -13.77 1.44
CA VAL A 332 4.15 -14.44 1.47
C VAL A 332 4.23 -15.74 2.29
N LEU A 333 5.28 -16.54 2.10
CA LEU A 333 5.45 -17.80 2.84
C LEU A 333 5.60 -17.57 4.35
N ILE A 334 6.45 -16.62 4.76
CA ILE A 334 6.65 -16.29 6.17
C ILE A 334 5.36 -15.73 6.77
N ALA A 335 4.73 -14.76 6.10
CA ALA A 335 3.49 -14.15 6.55
C ALA A 335 2.38 -15.20 6.73
N ASN A 336 2.19 -16.06 5.74
CA ASN A 336 1.17 -17.12 5.78
C ASN A 336 1.41 -18.14 6.89
N THR A 337 2.67 -18.46 7.16
CA THR A 337 3.03 -19.40 8.22
C THR A 337 2.74 -18.79 9.60
N ILE A 338 3.15 -17.54 9.81
CA ILE A 338 2.91 -16.81 11.06
C ILE A 338 1.42 -16.57 11.30
N SER A 339 0.66 -16.24 10.25
CA SER A 339 -0.78 -15.95 10.41
C SER A 339 -1.69 -17.19 10.43
N SER A 340 -1.14 -18.41 10.41
CA SER A 340 -1.93 -19.62 10.12
C SER A 340 -2.82 -20.12 11.27
N ASP A 341 -2.41 -19.86 12.52
CA ASP A 341 -3.03 -20.40 13.72
C ASP A 341 -4.05 -19.45 14.39
N GLY A 342 -4.17 -18.21 13.89
CA GLY A 342 -5.08 -17.21 14.43
C GLY A 342 -4.58 -16.48 15.66
N LYS A 343 -3.28 -16.57 15.98
CA LYS A 343 -2.67 -15.96 17.14
C LYS A 343 -1.46 -15.14 16.75
N SER A 344 -1.15 -14.14 17.56
CA SER A 344 0.04 -13.31 17.39
C SER A 344 0.72 -13.01 18.71
N ASN A 345 2.05 -12.89 18.68
CA ASN A 345 2.86 -12.41 19.80
C ASN A 345 4.01 -11.51 19.33
N TRP A 346 4.70 -10.88 20.29
CA TRP A 346 5.78 -9.93 19.98
C TRP A 346 6.98 -10.56 19.26
N LEU A 347 7.22 -11.86 19.47
CA LEU A 347 8.35 -12.56 18.86
C LEU A 347 8.07 -12.82 17.37
N GLU A 348 6.87 -13.23 17.01
CA GLU A 348 6.44 -13.32 15.60
C GLU A 348 6.58 -11.97 14.88
N GLY A 349 6.15 -10.88 15.53
CA GLY A 349 6.36 -9.53 15.02
C GLY A 349 7.84 -9.22 14.79
N THR A 350 8.70 -9.60 15.75
CA THR A 350 10.15 -9.43 15.63
C THR A 350 10.73 -10.23 14.46
N LEU A 351 10.27 -11.46 14.23
CA LEU A 351 10.73 -12.32 13.14
C LEU A 351 10.36 -11.75 11.77
N LEU A 352 9.15 -11.20 11.63
CA LEU A 352 8.72 -10.49 10.42
C LEU A 352 9.58 -9.26 10.14
N LEU A 353 9.87 -8.45 11.16
CA LEU A 353 10.73 -7.27 11.03
C LEU A 353 12.18 -7.64 10.71
N ALA A 354 12.69 -8.73 11.29
CA ALA A 354 14.01 -9.26 10.96
C ALA A 354 14.07 -9.70 9.49
N ALA A 355 13.04 -10.41 9.00
CA ALA A 355 12.95 -10.80 7.59
C ALA A 355 12.90 -9.56 6.67
N TYR A 356 12.07 -8.55 6.98
CA TYR A 356 12.02 -7.29 6.23
C TYR A 356 13.39 -6.60 6.19
N THR A 357 14.09 -6.53 7.33
CA THR A 357 15.40 -5.89 7.43
C THR A 357 16.46 -6.62 6.61
N VAL A 358 16.48 -7.95 6.66
CA VAL A 358 17.40 -8.78 5.86
C VAL A 358 17.14 -8.59 4.37
N LEU A 359 15.87 -8.60 3.95
CA LEU A 359 15.50 -8.31 2.56
C LEU A 359 15.91 -6.88 2.17
N GLY A 360 15.67 -5.88 3.03
CA GLY A 360 16.08 -4.50 2.81
C GLY A 360 17.59 -4.35 2.59
N PHE A 361 18.41 -5.02 3.40
CA PHE A 361 19.86 -5.08 3.16
C PHE A 361 20.20 -5.78 1.85
N ALA A 362 19.52 -6.87 1.52
CA ALA A 362 19.76 -7.60 0.28
C ALA A 362 19.41 -6.75 -0.96
N PHE A 363 18.31 -5.97 -0.94
CA PHE A 363 17.98 -4.99 -1.98
C PHE A 363 18.99 -3.85 -2.04
N TYR A 364 19.49 -3.38 -0.89
CA TYR A 364 20.49 -2.30 -0.83
C TYR A 364 21.82 -2.71 -1.48
N PHE A 365 22.28 -3.94 -1.21
CA PHE A 365 23.51 -4.49 -1.79
C PHE A 365 23.31 -5.12 -3.17
N HIS A 366 22.08 -5.17 -3.69
CA HIS A 366 21.83 -5.71 -5.03
C HIS A 366 22.49 -4.80 -6.07
N PRO A 367 23.41 -5.33 -6.91
CA PRO A 367 24.14 -4.51 -7.86
C PRO A 367 23.19 -3.91 -8.91
N VAL A 368 23.51 -2.70 -9.36
CA VAL A 368 22.93 -2.15 -10.59
C VAL A 368 23.55 -2.95 -11.74
N VAL A 369 22.78 -3.84 -12.35
CA VAL A 369 23.21 -4.47 -13.60
C VAL A 369 22.85 -3.50 -14.71
N ASP A 370 23.85 -2.77 -15.22
CA ASP A 370 23.70 -1.94 -16.41
C ASP A 370 23.20 -2.81 -17.58
N GLY A 371 22.02 -2.50 -18.12
CA GLY A 371 21.46 -3.20 -19.29
C GLY A 371 19.97 -3.60 -19.24
N MET A 372 19.24 -3.27 -18.17
CA MET A 372 17.77 -3.37 -18.12
C MET A 372 17.13 -1.98 -17.97
N GLY A 373 17.52 -1.08 -18.88
CA GLY A 373 16.95 0.25 -19.03
C GLY A 373 15.85 0.28 -20.08
#